data_AF-A0A916TP67-F1
#
_entry.id   AF-A0A916TP67-F1
#
_cell.length_a   1.000
_cell.length_b   1.000
_cell.length_c   1.000
_cell.angle_alpha   90.00
_cell.angle_beta   90.00
_cell.angle_gamma   90.00
#
_symmetry.space_group_name_H-M   'P 1'
#
loop_
_entity.id
_entity.type
_entity.pdbx_description
1 polymer ?
#
loop_
_entity_poly.entity_id
_entity_poly.type
_entity_poly.pdbx_seq_one_letter_code
_entity_poly.pdbx_strand_id
1 'polypeptide(L)'
;MKKQLSFLAACITMSLCQPAFAAPLDCPLRDEPYSTKSPLIDVLLSPGAREVLDKAAPGKLDKIPERFAGTTAPSFAAILSVEMAGRFTGIPAEKMPALDAELRKVPVTEADKTARCVRYDNDVPKFDLPSGKPRLLLFEKIVGFRDDPSVKAAHDAFVGMAERNGWAIASTEKAGAINDKTLGQFDAVIWNNISGDVLTLGQRRALQDFLKRGGGFVAVHGSAGDPVYFWDWYADSLIGARFKGHPMDPQFQDARIEVNADHPLTRDLPSDWTMKDEWYSFSTNPRAVGANVLLSLDESSYLPEGMGADLRMGDHPLAWTNCQGKGRVFYSAIGHLPETYSEPHYVTVLEDAIRWAADTNTPCSN
;
A
#
# COMPACT_ATOMS: atom_id res chain seq x y z
N MET A 1 -31.69 -46.56 -70.39
CA MET A 1 -30.32 -45.98 -70.22
C MET A 1 -30.17 -45.59 -68.75
N LYS A 2 -29.37 -46.33 -67.97
CA LYS A 2 -29.20 -46.13 -66.52
C LYS A 2 -28.20 -44.99 -66.25
N LYS A 3 -28.56 -44.07 -65.36
CA LYS A 3 -27.76 -42.91 -64.90
C LYS A 3 -26.74 -43.34 -63.84
N GLN A 4 -25.50 -42.86 -63.97
CA GLN A 4 -24.45 -42.95 -62.94
C GLN A 4 -24.67 -41.88 -61.86
N LEU A 5 -24.47 -42.26 -60.59
CA LEU A 5 -24.42 -41.37 -59.43
C LEU A 5 -22.95 -41.03 -59.14
N SER A 6 -22.62 -39.74 -59.06
CA SER A 6 -21.33 -39.25 -58.54
C SER A 6 -21.48 -38.90 -57.06
N PHE A 7 -20.58 -39.42 -56.22
CA PHE A 7 -20.42 -39.01 -54.82
C PHE A 7 -19.33 -37.94 -54.73
N LEU A 8 -19.68 -36.76 -54.19
CA LEU A 8 -18.73 -35.72 -53.77
C LEU A 8 -18.47 -35.90 -52.27
N ALA A 9 -17.22 -36.14 -51.88
CA ALA A 9 -16.80 -36.14 -50.48
C ALA A 9 -16.40 -34.72 -50.09
N ALA A 10 -17.12 -34.12 -49.14
CA ALA A 10 -16.75 -32.83 -48.54
C ALA A 10 -15.83 -33.08 -47.33
N CYS A 11 -14.57 -32.68 -47.44
CA CYS A 11 -13.66 -32.62 -46.29
C CYS A 11 -14.00 -31.41 -45.42
N ILE A 12 -14.47 -31.66 -44.21
CA ILE A 12 -14.62 -30.64 -43.17
C ILE A 12 -13.28 -30.55 -42.42
N THR A 13 -12.55 -29.47 -42.63
CA THR A 13 -11.37 -29.13 -41.81
C THR A 13 -11.84 -28.48 -40.51
N MET A 14 -11.77 -29.20 -39.39
CA MET A 14 -11.90 -28.62 -38.05
C MET A 14 -10.66 -27.78 -37.73
N SER A 15 -10.82 -26.47 -37.65
CA SER A 15 -9.79 -25.57 -37.15
C SER A 15 -9.83 -25.59 -35.61
N LEU A 16 -8.86 -26.25 -34.98
CA LEU A 16 -8.67 -26.24 -33.54
C LEU A 16 -8.20 -24.83 -33.12
N CYS A 17 -9.08 -24.06 -32.47
CA CYS A 17 -8.70 -22.82 -31.82
C CYS A 17 -7.90 -23.18 -30.55
N GLN A 18 -6.59 -22.96 -30.55
CA GLN A 18 -5.79 -23.09 -29.33
C GLN A 18 -6.24 -22.00 -28.32
N PRO A 19 -6.30 -22.32 -27.02
CA PRO A 19 -6.56 -21.31 -26.01
C PRO A 19 -5.43 -20.27 -26.04
N ALA A 20 -5.79 -19.00 -26.15
CA ALA A 20 -4.84 -17.91 -26.00
C ALA A 20 -4.26 -17.98 -24.58
N PHE A 21 -2.97 -18.30 -24.46
CA PHE A 21 -2.27 -18.18 -23.18
C PHE A 21 -2.34 -16.72 -22.74
N ALA A 22 -2.94 -16.47 -21.58
CA ALA A 22 -2.92 -15.13 -20.98
C ALA A 22 -1.46 -14.69 -20.80
N ALA A 23 -1.16 -13.44 -21.16
CA ALA A 23 0.17 -12.89 -20.95
C ALA A 23 0.55 -13.00 -19.46
N PRO A 24 1.81 -13.30 -19.12
CA PRO A 24 2.26 -13.32 -17.73
C PRO A 24 1.98 -11.99 -17.03
N LEU A 25 1.60 -12.07 -15.75
CA LEU A 25 1.37 -10.90 -14.91
C LEU A 25 2.64 -10.05 -14.80
N ASP A 26 2.52 -8.74 -14.98
CA ASP A 26 3.62 -7.77 -14.91
C ASP A 26 3.92 -7.36 -13.46
N CYS A 27 4.11 -8.36 -12.58
CA CYS A 27 4.34 -8.10 -11.17
C CYS A 27 5.73 -7.47 -10.92
N PRO A 28 5.84 -6.55 -9.94
CA PRO A 28 7.11 -5.98 -9.52
C PRO A 28 8.11 -7.05 -9.10
N LEU A 29 9.38 -6.79 -9.39
CA LEU A 29 10.51 -7.66 -9.04
C LEU A 29 10.42 -9.08 -9.62
N ARG A 30 9.52 -9.37 -10.56
CA ARG A 30 9.34 -10.72 -11.14
C ARG A 30 10.66 -11.34 -11.60
N ASP A 31 11.40 -10.60 -12.41
CA ASP A 31 12.64 -11.05 -13.05
C ASP A 31 13.91 -10.57 -12.35
N GLU A 32 13.77 -9.82 -11.25
CA GLU A 32 14.92 -9.22 -10.54
C GLU A 32 15.76 -10.30 -9.84
N PRO A 33 17.11 -10.23 -9.94
CA PRO A 33 17.98 -11.10 -9.17
C PRO A 33 17.71 -11.01 -7.66
N TYR A 34 17.88 -12.12 -6.94
CA TYR A 34 17.81 -12.09 -5.49
C TYR A 34 18.92 -11.22 -4.90
N SER A 35 18.60 -10.53 -3.81
CA SER A 35 19.50 -9.63 -3.09
C SER A 35 19.09 -9.57 -1.62
N THR A 36 19.97 -9.06 -0.76
CA THR A 36 19.57 -8.72 0.62
C THR A 36 18.47 -7.65 0.67
N LYS A 37 18.28 -6.90 -0.41
CA LYS A 37 17.21 -5.91 -0.57
C LYS A 37 15.90 -6.51 -1.10
N SER A 38 15.87 -7.77 -1.52
CA SER A 38 14.64 -8.43 -1.98
C SER A 38 13.64 -8.58 -0.83
N PRO A 39 12.32 -8.57 -1.11
CA PRO A 39 11.32 -8.96 -0.15
C PRO A 39 11.65 -10.34 0.43
N LEU A 40 11.57 -10.49 1.75
CA LEU A 40 11.87 -11.75 2.43
C LEU A 40 10.99 -12.88 1.87
N ILE A 41 9.71 -12.59 1.62
CA ILE A 41 8.77 -13.55 1.02
C ILE A 41 9.28 -14.12 -0.31
N ASP A 42 9.94 -13.33 -1.16
CA ASP A 42 10.43 -13.78 -2.46
C ASP A 42 11.59 -14.76 -2.31
N VAL A 43 12.45 -14.53 -1.30
CA VAL A 43 13.55 -15.45 -0.96
C VAL A 43 13.00 -16.74 -0.34
N LEU A 44 12.01 -16.64 0.55
CA LEU A 44 11.41 -17.81 1.20
C LEU A 44 10.62 -18.70 0.25
N LEU A 45 10.04 -18.14 -0.81
CA LEU A 45 9.34 -18.88 -1.88
C LEU A 45 10.28 -19.71 -2.76
N SER A 46 11.55 -19.34 -2.85
CA SER A 46 12.53 -20.01 -3.71
C SER A 46 13.37 -21.01 -2.92
N PRO A 47 13.36 -22.31 -3.27
CA PRO A 47 14.19 -23.29 -2.58
C PRO A 47 15.68 -22.92 -2.59
N GLY A 48 16.19 -22.45 -3.73
CA GLY A 48 17.60 -22.08 -3.88
C GLY A 48 17.98 -20.82 -3.09
N ALA A 49 17.14 -19.78 -3.12
CA ALA A 49 17.44 -18.55 -2.38
C ALA A 49 17.28 -18.77 -0.86
N ARG A 50 16.28 -19.54 -0.45
CA ARG A 50 16.09 -19.96 0.95
C ARG A 50 17.31 -20.72 1.47
N GLU A 51 17.86 -21.65 0.69
CA GLU A 51 19.06 -22.40 1.09
C GLU A 51 20.26 -21.48 1.38
N VAL A 52 20.45 -20.42 0.58
CA VAL A 52 21.50 -19.41 0.82
C VAL A 52 21.27 -18.69 2.15
N LEU A 53 20.03 -18.29 2.44
CA LEU A 53 19.68 -17.63 3.70
C LEU A 53 19.81 -18.57 4.91
N ASP A 54 19.41 -19.83 4.78
CA ASP A 54 19.56 -20.85 5.82
C ASP A 54 21.03 -21.12 6.16
N LYS A 55 21.93 -21.11 5.16
CA LYS A 55 23.38 -21.20 5.41
C LYS A 55 23.93 -20.00 6.20
N ALA A 56 23.38 -18.81 5.96
CA ALA A 56 23.78 -17.61 6.67
C ALA A 56 23.23 -17.54 8.11
N ALA A 57 22.07 -18.19 8.37
CA ALA A 57 21.46 -18.26 9.69
C ALA A 57 20.89 -19.67 10.02
N PRO A 58 21.76 -20.67 10.27
CA PRO A 58 21.34 -22.06 10.40
C PRO A 58 20.29 -22.28 11.51
N GLY A 59 19.13 -22.83 11.12
CA GLY A 59 18.01 -23.16 12.03
C GLY A 59 17.35 -21.95 12.70
N LYS A 60 17.59 -20.74 12.19
CA LYS A 60 16.98 -19.50 12.68
C LYS A 60 15.71 -19.14 11.93
N LEU A 61 15.64 -19.38 10.61
CA LEU A 61 14.45 -19.09 9.81
C LEU A 61 13.22 -19.86 10.30
N ASP A 62 13.39 -21.14 10.60
CA ASP A 62 12.30 -22.00 11.10
C ASP A 62 11.80 -21.60 12.50
N LYS A 63 12.54 -20.74 13.21
CA LYS A 63 12.15 -20.21 14.53
C LYS A 63 11.44 -18.86 14.44
N ILE A 64 11.40 -18.25 13.26
CA ILE A 64 10.65 -17.01 13.06
C ILE A 64 9.16 -17.37 13.12
N PRO A 65 8.35 -16.66 13.92
CA PRO A 65 6.91 -16.90 13.94
C PRO A 65 6.30 -16.79 12.53
N GLU A 66 5.33 -17.64 12.23
CA GLU A 66 4.69 -17.70 10.90
C GLU A 66 4.16 -16.33 10.43
N ARG A 67 3.62 -15.52 11.35
CA ARG A 67 3.17 -14.16 11.06
C ARG A 67 4.26 -13.26 10.45
N PHE A 68 5.54 -13.57 10.67
CA PHE A 68 6.69 -12.80 10.17
C PHE A 68 7.41 -13.43 8.97
N ALA A 69 7.30 -14.75 8.79
CA ALA A 69 8.00 -15.51 7.74
C ALA A 69 7.06 -16.34 6.85
N GLY A 70 5.75 -16.08 6.90
CA GLY A 70 4.76 -16.75 6.06
C GLY A 70 4.95 -16.43 4.57
N THR A 71 4.73 -17.42 3.71
CA THR A 71 4.86 -17.29 2.25
C THR A 71 3.53 -17.06 1.52
N THR A 72 2.44 -16.95 2.28
CA THR A 72 1.09 -16.63 1.76
C THR A 72 0.71 -15.24 2.23
N ALA A 73 0.33 -14.36 1.30
CA ALA A 73 -0.17 -13.02 1.64
C ALA A 73 -1.59 -13.10 2.24
N PRO A 74 -1.94 -12.25 3.24
CA PRO A 74 -1.11 -11.21 3.86
C PRO A 74 0.00 -11.79 4.75
N SER A 75 1.21 -11.25 4.63
CA SER A 75 2.37 -11.67 5.43
C SER A 75 3.35 -10.53 5.66
N PHE A 76 3.88 -10.42 6.88
CA PHE A 76 4.91 -9.43 7.19
C PHE A 76 6.20 -9.65 6.37
N ALA A 77 6.45 -10.87 5.87
CA ALA A 77 7.58 -11.16 4.99
C ALA A 77 7.48 -10.41 3.65
N ALA A 78 6.28 -9.96 3.25
CA ALA A 78 6.07 -9.16 2.05
C ALA A 78 6.49 -7.69 2.21
N ILE A 79 6.72 -7.24 3.45
CA ILE A 79 7.10 -5.86 3.80
C ILE A 79 8.45 -5.79 4.52
N LEU A 80 9.17 -6.90 4.59
CA LEU A 80 10.55 -6.96 5.08
C LEU A 80 11.51 -7.24 3.94
N SER A 81 12.68 -6.59 3.96
CA SER A 81 13.82 -7.06 3.19
C SER A 81 14.56 -8.17 3.95
N VAL A 82 15.36 -8.97 3.25
CA VAL A 82 16.27 -9.94 3.89
C VAL A 82 17.24 -9.24 4.84
N GLU A 83 17.74 -8.05 4.48
CA GLU A 83 18.63 -7.25 5.32
C GLU A 83 17.97 -6.90 6.66
N MET A 84 16.70 -6.47 6.63
CA MET A 84 15.95 -6.17 7.86
C MET A 84 15.60 -7.43 8.64
N ALA A 85 15.28 -8.53 7.95
CA ALA A 85 15.10 -9.83 8.56
C ALA A 85 16.38 -10.32 9.27
N GLY A 86 17.55 -9.86 8.83
CA GLY A 86 18.85 -10.04 9.48
C GLY A 86 18.84 -9.69 10.97
N ARG A 87 18.12 -8.63 11.34
CA ARG A 87 18.00 -8.18 12.75
C ARG A 87 17.29 -9.20 13.62
N PHE A 88 16.31 -9.92 13.08
CA PHE A 88 15.56 -10.97 13.80
C PHE A 88 16.25 -12.33 13.77
N THR A 89 16.97 -12.62 12.69
CA THR A 89 17.71 -13.89 12.52
C THR A 89 19.08 -13.88 13.19
N GLY A 90 19.58 -12.70 13.55
CA GLY A 90 20.90 -12.51 14.15
C GLY A 90 22.03 -12.55 13.13
N ILE A 91 21.74 -12.33 11.84
CA ILE A 91 22.78 -12.17 10.82
C ILE A 91 23.45 -10.81 11.03
N PRO A 92 24.77 -10.76 11.32
CA PRO A 92 25.46 -9.50 11.55
C PRO A 92 25.51 -8.62 10.28
N ALA A 93 25.46 -7.31 10.45
CA ALA A 93 25.44 -6.35 9.34
C ALA A 93 26.68 -6.49 8.42
N GLU A 94 27.84 -6.81 8.97
CA GLU A 94 29.08 -7.03 8.23
C GLU A 94 29.04 -8.24 7.28
N LYS A 95 28.12 -9.19 7.50
CA LYS A 95 27.92 -10.34 6.62
C LYS A 95 26.95 -10.05 5.47
N MET A 96 26.23 -8.93 5.50
CA MET A 96 25.23 -8.60 4.47
C MET A 96 25.81 -8.52 3.06
N PRO A 97 26.98 -7.88 2.80
CA PRO A 97 27.55 -7.85 1.46
C PRO A 97 27.89 -9.24 0.90
N ALA A 98 28.35 -10.16 1.76
CA ALA A 98 28.68 -11.52 1.37
C ALA A 98 27.40 -12.34 1.08
N LEU A 99 26.39 -12.23 1.94
CA LEU A 99 25.09 -12.86 1.72
C LEU A 99 24.43 -12.35 0.42
N ASP A 100 24.48 -11.05 0.17
CA ASP A 100 23.96 -10.42 -1.03
C ASP A 100 24.67 -10.95 -2.30
N ALA A 101 25.99 -11.12 -2.25
CA ALA A 101 26.75 -11.71 -3.34
C ALA A 101 26.38 -13.18 -3.62
N GLU A 102 26.08 -13.98 -2.59
CA GLU A 102 25.60 -15.36 -2.77
C GLU A 102 24.17 -15.41 -3.29
N LEU A 103 23.27 -14.57 -2.79
CA LEU A 103 21.88 -14.48 -3.28
C LEU A 103 21.84 -14.14 -4.77
N ARG A 104 22.67 -13.18 -5.22
CA ARG A 104 22.73 -12.80 -6.64
C ARG A 104 23.18 -13.91 -7.59
N LYS A 105 23.83 -14.96 -7.08
CA LYS A 105 24.23 -16.13 -7.89
C LYS A 105 23.08 -17.11 -8.12
N VAL A 106 22.02 -17.03 -7.31
CA VAL A 106 20.85 -17.91 -7.44
C VAL A 106 20.07 -17.52 -8.69
N PRO A 107 19.90 -18.43 -9.67
CA PRO A 107 19.11 -18.12 -10.86
C PRO A 107 17.63 -17.97 -10.51
N VAL A 108 16.97 -16.98 -11.11
CA VAL A 108 15.51 -16.80 -10.98
C VAL A 108 14.81 -17.70 -12.00
N THR A 109 14.21 -18.78 -11.52
CA THR A 109 13.52 -19.78 -12.35
C THR A 109 12.12 -19.30 -12.74
N GLU A 110 11.49 -19.93 -13.75
CA GLU A 110 10.08 -19.63 -14.09
C GLU A 110 9.11 -19.96 -12.95
N ALA A 111 9.44 -20.95 -12.10
CA ALA A 111 8.67 -21.24 -10.91
C ALA A 111 8.76 -20.09 -9.90
N ASP A 112 9.95 -19.51 -9.70
CA ASP A 112 10.14 -18.34 -8.84
C ASP A 112 9.35 -17.15 -9.36
N LYS A 113 9.44 -16.86 -10.67
CA LYS A 113 8.70 -15.76 -11.30
C LYS A 113 7.19 -15.91 -11.10
N THR A 114 6.68 -17.13 -11.27
CA THR A 114 5.26 -17.44 -11.05
C THR A 114 4.88 -17.23 -9.59
N ALA A 115 5.69 -17.75 -8.65
CA ALA A 115 5.45 -17.66 -7.21
C ALA A 115 5.44 -16.20 -6.72
N ARG A 116 6.39 -15.37 -7.16
CA ARG A 116 6.44 -13.93 -6.82
C ARG A 116 5.16 -13.20 -7.24
N CYS A 117 4.58 -13.57 -8.38
CA CYS A 117 3.39 -12.91 -8.90
C CYS A 117 2.07 -13.32 -8.22
N VAL A 118 2.03 -14.40 -7.42
CA VAL A 118 0.78 -14.91 -6.79
C VAL A 118 0.09 -13.88 -5.90
N ARG A 119 0.83 -12.95 -5.27
CA ARG A 119 0.26 -11.91 -4.40
C ARG A 119 -0.44 -10.77 -5.16
N TYR A 120 -0.26 -10.69 -6.47
CA TYR A 120 -0.85 -9.67 -7.34
C TYR A 120 -2.02 -10.25 -8.13
N ASP A 121 -2.94 -9.39 -8.57
CA ASP A 121 -4.08 -9.79 -9.39
C ASP A 121 -4.37 -8.76 -10.49
N ASN A 122 -5.04 -9.20 -11.55
CA ASN A 122 -5.57 -8.37 -12.63
C ASN A 122 -7.11 -8.47 -12.71
N ASP A 123 -7.75 -8.96 -11.66
CA ASP A 123 -9.20 -9.14 -11.63
C ASP A 123 -9.87 -7.76 -11.63
N VAL A 124 -10.57 -7.41 -12.70
CA VAL A 124 -11.28 -6.13 -12.78
C VAL A 124 -12.68 -6.30 -12.19
N PRO A 125 -12.97 -5.77 -10.99
CA PRO A 125 -14.31 -5.85 -10.41
C PRO A 125 -15.29 -5.00 -11.23
N LYS A 126 -16.56 -5.42 -11.22
CA LYS A 126 -17.66 -4.58 -11.70
C LYS A 126 -18.23 -3.82 -10.52
N PHE A 127 -18.39 -2.52 -10.69
CA PHE A 127 -18.99 -1.66 -9.66
C PHE A 127 -20.40 -1.29 -10.06
N ASP A 128 -21.32 -1.47 -9.12
CA ASP A 128 -22.63 -0.84 -9.16
C ASP A 128 -22.55 0.40 -8.25
N LEU A 129 -22.23 1.54 -8.85
CA LEU A 129 -21.99 2.78 -8.11
C LEU A 129 -23.32 3.47 -7.81
N PRO A 130 -23.61 3.80 -6.55
CA PRO A 130 -24.79 4.56 -6.21
C PRO A 130 -24.73 5.96 -6.86
N SER A 131 -25.88 6.62 -6.95
CA SER A 131 -25.92 8.04 -7.33
C SER A 131 -25.28 8.88 -6.23
N GLY A 132 -24.42 9.82 -6.60
CA GLY A 132 -23.77 10.70 -5.64
C GLY A 132 -22.48 11.28 -6.18
N LYS A 133 -22.02 12.37 -5.56
CA LYS A 133 -20.76 13.02 -5.89
C LYS A 133 -20.07 13.52 -4.61
N PRO A 134 -18.73 13.40 -4.50
CA PRO A 134 -17.83 12.67 -5.41
C PRO A 134 -18.08 11.15 -5.48
N ARG A 135 -17.46 10.51 -6.48
CA ARG A 135 -17.39 9.05 -6.65
C ARG A 135 -16.04 8.57 -6.11
N LEU A 136 -16.07 7.66 -5.15
CA LEU A 136 -14.91 7.24 -4.36
C LEU A 136 -14.66 5.75 -4.55
N LEU A 137 -13.41 5.38 -4.85
CA LEU A 137 -12.97 3.99 -4.82
C LEU A 137 -12.28 3.73 -3.48
N LEU A 138 -12.89 2.92 -2.62
CA LEU A 138 -12.27 2.44 -1.39
C LEU A 138 -11.45 1.18 -1.71
N PHE A 139 -10.13 1.30 -1.70
CA PHE A 139 -9.19 0.24 -2.04
C PHE A 139 -8.60 -0.38 -0.78
N GLU A 140 -8.73 -1.70 -0.64
CA GLU A 140 -8.51 -2.43 0.63
C GLU A 140 -7.64 -3.69 0.46
N LYS A 141 -6.97 -3.85 -0.69
CA LYS A 141 -6.07 -4.99 -0.92
C LYS A 141 -4.84 -4.86 -0.02
N ILE A 142 -4.57 -5.85 0.80
CA ILE A 142 -3.40 -5.91 1.69
C ILE A 142 -2.62 -7.19 1.40
N VAL A 143 -1.30 -7.08 1.21
CA VAL A 143 -0.40 -8.24 1.07
C VAL A 143 0.66 -8.31 2.18
N GLY A 144 0.86 -7.21 2.91
CA GLY A 144 1.74 -7.09 4.07
C GLY A 144 1.03 -7.40 5.39
N PHE A 145 1.18 -6.51 6.38
CA PHE A 145 0.50 -6.61 7.67
C PHE A 145 -0.97 -6.21 7.55
N ARG A 146 -1.87 -7.01 8.13
CA ARG A 146 -3.31 -6.71 8.15
C ARG A 146 -3.78 -6.59 9.60
N ASP A 147 -4.28 -5.40 9.94
CA ASP A 147 -4.98 -5.14 11.20
C ASP A 147 -6.49 -5.09 10.94
N ASP A 148 -7.15 -6.25 11.03
CA ASP A 148 -8.59 -6.38 10.70
C ASP A 148 -9.48 -5.43 11.51
N PRO A 149 -9.29 -5.23 12.83
CA PRO A 149 -10.01 -4.21 13.60
C PRO A 149 -9.94 -2.80 12.99
N SER A 150 -8.74 -2.30 12.70
CA SER A 150 -8.55 -0.98 12.08
C SER A 150 -9.18 -0.91 10.69
N VAL A 151 -8.86 -1.87 9.81
CA VAL A 151 -9.34 -1.92 8.42
C VAL A 151 -10.87 -1.90 8.38
N LYS A 152 -11.52 -2.69 9.25
CA LYS A 152 -12.97 -2.73 9.34
C LYS A 152 -13.55 -1.40 9.86
N ALA A 153 -12.98 -0.83 10.92
CA ALA A 153 -13.46 0.43 11.48
C ALA A 153 -13.35 1.59 10.46
N ALA A 154 -12.23 1.65 9.75
CA ALA A 154 -12.00 2.59 8.67
C ALA A 154 -13.00 2.40 7.52
N HIS A 155 -13.24 1.15 7.11
CA HIS A 155 -14.23 0.83 6.07
C HIS A 155 -15.62 1.34 6.46
N ASP A 156 -16.11 0.95 7.64
CA ASP A 156 -17.41 1.35 8.15
C ASP A 156 -17.52 2.88 8.23
N ALA A 157 -16.45 3.55 8.67
CA ALA A 157 -16.40 5.00 8.72
C ALA A 157 -16.48 5.63 7.34
N PHE A 158 -15.66 5.23 6.37
CA PHE A 158 -15.68 5.77 5.00
C PHE A 158 -17.03 5.57 4.30
N VAL A 159 -17.63 4.37 4.44
CA VAL A 159 -18.98 4.11 3.92
C VAL A 159 -20.00 5.01 4.60
N GLY A 160 -19.97 5.11 5.93
CA GLY A 160 -20.84 6.03 6.67
C GLY A 160 -20.62 7.50 6.31
N MET A 161 -19.40 7.91 5.93
CA MET A 161 -19.12 9.28 5.46
C MET A 161 -19.77 9.52 4.11
N ALA A 162 -19.67 8.53 3.21
CA ALA A 162 -20.28 8.62 1.90
C ALA A 162 -21.80 8.72 2.00
N GLU A 163 -22.43 7.87 2.81
CA GLU A 163 -23.89 7.86 3.00
C GLU A 163 -24.42 9.21 3.50
N ARG A 164 -23.86 9.75 4.57
CA ARG A 164 -24.35 11.01 5.18
C ARG A 164 -24.07 12.25 4.34
N ASN A 165 -23.06 12.20 3.47
CA ASN A 165 -22.70 13.31 2.59
C ASN A 165 -23.25 13.17 1.15
N GLY A 166 -23.97 12.09 0.83
CA GLY A 166 -24.47 11.84 -0.52
C GLY A 166 -23.37 11.55 -1.55
N TRP A 167 -22.24 11.00 -1.11
CA TRP A 167 -21.16 10.56 -1.99
C TRP A 167 -21.43 9.15 -2.50
N ALA A 168 -20.92 8.85 -3.69
CA ALA A 168 -20.94 7.50 -4.20
C ALA A 168 -19.65 6.80 -3.81
N ILE A 169 -19.72 5.62 -3.19
CA ILE A 169 -18.54 4.84 -2.81
C ILE A 169 -18.70 3.39 -3.26
N ALA A 170 -17.61 2.76 -3.68
CA ALA A 170 -17.52 1.32 -3.83
C ALA A 170 -16.19 0.82 -3.31
N SER A 171 -16.19 -0.36 -2.68
CA SER A 171 -14.97 -0.97 -2.14
C SER A 171 -14.47 -2.15 -2.95
N THR A 172 -13.17 -2.43 -2.88
CA THR A 172 -12.58 -3.63 -3.47
C THR A 172 -11.22 -3.98 -2.87
N GLU A 173 -10.94 -5.28 -2.82
CA GLU A 173 -9.60 -5.84 -2.57
C GLU A 173 -8.91 -6.33 -3.87
N LYS A 174 -9.47 -6.03 -5.05
CA LYS A 174 -8.95 -6.47 -6.34
C LYS A 174 -8.12 -5.37 -7.00
N ALA A 175 -6.82 -5.60 -7.15
CA ALA A 175 -5.89 -4.62 -7.72
C ALA A 175 -6.17 -4.33 -9.21
N GLY A 176 -6.83 -5.26 -9.91
CA GLY A 176 -7.30 -5.00 -11.27
C GLY A 176 -8.24 -3.80 -11.39
N ALA A 177 -8.81 -3.27 -10.28
CA ALA A 177 -9.52 -2.00 -10.28
C ALA A 177 -8.63 -0.77 -10.59
N ILE A 178 -7.33 -0.86 -10.36
CA ILE A 178 -6.38 0.24 -10.61
C ILE A 178 -5.93 0.20 -12.07
N ASN A 179 -6.83 0.61 -12.97
CA ASN A 179 -6.57 0.75 -14.40
C ASN A 179 -7.29 2.01 -14.93
N ASP A 180 -6.86 2.54 -16.08
CA ASP A 180 -7.40 3.80 -16.63
C ASP A 180 -8.93 3.79 -16.80
N LYS A 181 -9.52 2.68 -17.28
CA LYS A 181 -10.96 2.58 -17.52
C LYS A 181 -11.76 2.60 -16.22
N THR A 182 -11.28 1.89 -15.21
CA THR A 182 -11.93 1.85 -13.90
C THR A 182 -11.74 3.15 -13.15
N LEU A 183 -10.51 3.65 -13.04
CA LEU A 183 -10.20 4.90 -12.36
C LEU A 183 -10.90 6.11 -12.98
N GLY A 184 -11.14 6.12 -14.29
CA GLY A 184 -11.92 7.17 -14.95
C GLY A 184 -13.39 7.27 -14.50
N GLN A 185 -13.88 6.34 -13.69
CA GLN A 185 -15.22 6.40 -13.09
C GLN A 185 -15.23 7.11 -11.72
N PHE A 186 -14.07 7.34 -11.12
CA PHE A 186 -13.94 7.85 -9.76
C PHE A 186 -13.27 9.23 -9.75
N ASP A 187 -13.68 10.06 -8.79
CA ASP A 187 -13.08 11.36 -8.53
C ASP A 187 -11.87 11.22 -7.60
N ALA A 188 -11.88 10.26 -6.68
CA ALA A 188 -10.74 9.92 -5.82
C ALA A 188 -10.65 8.43 -5.49
N VAL A 189 -9.43 7.98 -5.15
CA VAL A 189 -9.14 6.65 -4.59
C VAL A 189 -8.71 6.81 -3.13
N ILE A 190 -9.29 6.00 -2.25
CA ILE A 190 -8.98 5.94 -0.83
C ILE A 190 -8.23 4.64 -0.58
N TRP A 191 -7.00 4.72 -0.05
CA TRP A 191 -6.23 3.57 0.43
C TRP A 191 -6.49 3.39 1.92
N ASN A 192 -7.24 2.33 2.23
CA ASN A 192 -7.61 1.99 3.60
C ASN A 192 -6.54 1.08 4.21
N ASN A 193 -5.63 1.64 5.01
CA ASN A 193 -4.66 0.88 5.79
C ASN A 193 -3.84 -0.13 4.94
N ILE A 194 -3.47 0.27 3.72
CA ILE A 194 -2.84 -0.64 2.77
C ILE A 194 -1.41 -0.96 3.21
N SER A 195 -1.10 -2.23 3.45
CA SER A 195 0.27 -2.69 3.68
C SER A 195 0.72 -3.64 2.57
N GLY A 196 1.96 -3.44 2.12
CA GLY A 196 2.63 -4.20 1.08
C GLY A 196 2.56 -3.58 -0.31
N ASP A 197 3.39 -4.13 -1.18
CA ASP A 197 3.39 -3.82 -2.60
C ASP A 197 2.27 -4.57 -3.32
N VAL A 198 1.14 -3.88 -3.53
CA VAL A 198 -0.13 -4.50 -3.91
C VAL A 198 -0.48 -4.36 -5.39
N LEU A 199 0.30 -3.57 -6.16
CA LEU A 199 0.00 -3.22 -7.54
C LEU A 199 1.03 -3.78 -8.53
N THR A 200 0.54 -4.24 -9.69
CA THR A 200 1.40 -4.57 -10.83
C THR A 200 2.03 -3.32 -11.45
N LEU A 201 3.04 -3.48 -12.32
CA LEU A 201 3.71 -2.33 -12.96
C LEU A 201 2.74 -1.47 -13.80
N GLY A 202 1.83 -2.10 -14.55
CA GLY A 202 0.78 -1.42 -15.30
C GLY A 202 -0.21 -0.69 -14.40
N GLN A 203 -0.58 -1.27 -13.26
CA GLN A 203 -1.48 -0.66 -12.28
C GLN A 203 -0.82 0.53 -11.57
N ARG A 204 0.47 0.43 -11.21
CA ARG A 204 1.26 1.56 -10.70
C ARG A 204 1.26 2.74 -11.66
N ARG A 205 1.48 2.47 -12.96
CA ARG A 205 1.42 3.50 -14.00
C ARG A 205 0.02 4.12 -14.11
N ALA A 206 -1.04 3.30 -14.07
CA ALA A 206 -2.40 3.80 -14.11
C ALA A 206 -2.73 4.72 -12.93
N LEU A 207 -2.28 4.39 -11.71
CA LEU A 207 -2.42 5.28 -10.55
C LEU A 207 -1.65 6.59 -10.74
N GLN A 208 -0.39 6.53 -11.17
CA GLN A 208 0.42 7.73 -11.46
C GLN A 208 -0.27 8.63 -12.49
N ASP A 209 -0.80 8.04 -13.57
CA ASP A 209 -1.44 8.79 -14.64
C ASP A 209 -2.82 9.34 -14.24
N PHE A 210 -3.57 8.63 -13.38
CA PHE A 210 -4.79 9.13 -12.75
C PHE A 210 -4.51 10.41 -11.94
N LEU A 211 -3.48 10.40 -11.10
CA LEU A 211 -3.09 11.57 -10.29
C LEU A 211 -2.59 12.71 -11.16
N LYS A 212 -1.70 12.45 -12.13
CA LYS A 212 -1.22 13.49 -13.06
C LYS A 212 -2.35 14.24 -13.76
N ARG A 213 -3.46 13.54 -14.07
CA ARG A 213 -4.65 14.11 -14.74
C ARG A 213 -5.61 14.84 -13.80
N GLY A 214 -5.41 14.77 -12.47
CA GLY A 214 -6.23 15.49 -11.49
C GLY A 214 -7.08 14.59 -10.59
N GLY A 215 -6.93 13.27 -10.66
CA GLY A 215 -7.58 12.36 -9.72
C GLY A 215 -7.09 12.57 -8.28
N GLY A 216 -7.99 12.37 -7.32
CA GLY A 216 -7.70 12.49 -5.89
C GLY A 216 -7.13 11.21 -5.27
N PHE A 217 -6.28 11.37 -4.26
CA PHE A 217 -5.77 10.26 -3.45
C PHE A 217 -5.90 10.58 -1.96
N VAL A 218 -6.43 9.64 -1.20
CA VAL A 218 -6.51 9.69 0.26
C VAL A 218 -5.90 8.40 0.77
N ALA A 219 -5.01 8.47 1.74
CA ALA A 219 -4.42 7.28 2.36
C ALA A 219 -4.36 7.44 3.88
N VAL A 220 -4.63 6.34 4.59
CA VAL A 220 -4.59 6.34 6.06
C VAL A 220 -3.67 5.25 6.60
N HIS A 221 -3.01 5.62 7.70
CA HIS A 221 -2.26 4.81 8.65
C HIS A 221 -1.40 3.72 8.00
N GLY A 222 -1.86 2.46 7.93
CA GLY A 222 -1.08 1.35 7.37
C GLY A 222 -0.51 1.61 5.97
N SER A 223 -1.16 2.49 5.20
CA SER A 223 -0.72 2.96 3.87
C SER A 223 0.68 3.57 3.85
N ALA A 224 1.22 4.07 4.97
CA ALA A 224 2.63 4.39 5.07
C ALA A 224 3.30 3.86 6.36
N GLY A 225 2.84 2.70 6.82
CA GLY A 225 3.38 1.98 7.99
C GLY A 225 4.38 0.87 7.66
N ASP A 226 4.68 0.65 6.37
CA ASP A 226 5.56 -0.45 5.98
C ASP A 226 7.02 -0.14 6.31
N PRO A 227 7.76 -1.10 6.91
CA PRO A 227 9.16 -0.90 7.26
C PRO A 227 10.09 -0.94 6.03
N VAL A 228 9.63 -1.50 4.90
CA VAL A 228 10.28 -1.41 3.58
C VAL A 228 9.25 -1.16 2.49
N TYR A 229 9.58 -0.26 1.56
CA TYR A 229 8.82 -0.04 0.33
C TYR A 229 9.58 -0.60 -0.87
N PHE A 230 8.88 -1.30 -1.76
CA PHE A 230 9.41 -1.82 -3.03
C PHE A 230 8.92 -0.99 -4.25
N TRP A 231 8.50 0.24 -3.97
CA TRP A 231 8.08 1.23 -4.94
C TRP A 231 8.50 2.63 -4.46
N ASP A 232 9.73 3.04 -4.77
CA ASP A 232 10.28 4.29 -4.23
C ASP A 232 9.41 5.52 -4.56
N TRP A 233 8.83 5.61 -5.76
CA TRP A 233 7.92 6.72 -6.10
C TRP A 233 6.72 6.81 -5.15
N TYR A 234 6.20 5.69 -4.65
CA TYR A 234 5.10 5.70 -3.68
C TYR A 234 5.53 6.34 -2.37
N ALA A 235 6.62 5.87 -1.78
CA ALA A 235 7.08 6.37 -0.49
C ALA A 235 7.65 7.80 -0.59
N ASP A 236 8.46 8.07 -1.61
CA ASP A 236 9.25 9.29 -1.70
C ASP A 236 8.53 10.42 -2.42
N SER A 237 7.65 10.12 -3.39
CA SER A 237 6.93 11.16 -4.14
C SER A 237 5.48 11.27 -3.70
N LEU A 238 4.72 10.17 -3.69
CA LEU A 238 3.29 10.21 -3.39
C LEU A 238 3.05 10.54 -1.91
N ILE A 239 3.53 9.68 -1.01
CA ILE A 239 3.45 9.89 0.44
C ILE A 239 4.41 10.99 0.89
N GLY A 240 5.65 10.97 0.40
CA GLY A 240 6.70 11.94 0.78
C GLY A 240 7.43 11.60 2.08
N ALA A 241 7.15 10.44 2.67
CA ALA A 241 7.71 10.01 3.94
C ALA A 241 7.97 8.50 3.93
N ARG A 242 9.08 8.06 4.55
CA ARG A 242 9.40 6.64 4.78
C ARG A 242 9.28 6.32 6.26
N PHE A 243 8.44 5.33 6.60
CA PHE A 243 8.24 4.86 7.97
C PHE A 243 9.57 4.56 8.68
N LYS A 244 9.69 4.99 9.94
CA LYS A 244 10.82 4.69 10.82
C LYS A 244 10.42 3.73 11.93
N GLY A 245 9.22 3.89 12.49
CA GLY A 245 8.75 3.10 13.62
C GLY A 245 7.57 3.76 14.33
N HIS A 246 7.06 3.07 15.34
CA HIS A 246 6.06 3.56 16.29
C HIS A 246 6.46 3.12 17.72
N PRO A 247 5.93 3.75 18.78
CA PRO A 247 6.16 3.30 20.14
C PRO A 247 5.78 1.83 20.36
N MET A 248 6.50 1.12 21.24
CA MET A 248 6.24 -0.31 21.50
C MET A 248 5.67 -0.59 22.88
N ASP A 249 6.10 0.15 23.91
CA ASP A 249 5.70 -0.11 25.30
C ASP A 249 5.59 1.21 26.09
N PRO A 250 4.37 1.75 26.27
CA PRO A 250 3.12 1.35 25.63
C PRO A 250 3.07 1.71 24.13
N GLN A 251 2.49 0.83 23.31
CA GLN A 251 2.29 1.07 21.87
C GLN A 251 1.27 2.19 21.61
N PHE A 252 0.12 2.13 22.28
CA PHE A 252 -0.95 3.12 22.15
C PHE A 252 -0.91 4.12 23.28
N GLN A 253 -0.83 5.41 22.94
CA GLN A 253 -0.63 6.49 23.90
C GLN A 253 -1.54 7.66 23.61
N ASP A 254 -2.03 8.32 24.65
CA ASP A 254 -2.57 9.66 24.51
C ASP A 254 -1.45 10.61 24.07
N ALA A 255 -1.71 11.42 23.06
CA ALA A 255 -0.81 12.46 22.62
C ALA A 255 -1.59 13.68 22.14
N ARG A 256 -1.01 14.86 22.30
CA ARG A 256 -1.56 16.12 21.81
C ARG A 256 -1.21 16.31 20.34
N ILE A 257 -2.24 16.51 19.53
CA ILE A 257 -2.16 16.81 18.11
C ILE A 257 -2.32 18.32 17.95
N GLU A 258 -1.34 18.96 17.32
CA GLU A 258 -1.35 20.38 17.00
C GLU A 258 -1.87 20.60 15.58
N VAL A 259 -2.72 21.62 15.41
CA VAL A 259 -3.40 21.92 14.14
C VAL A 259 -2.80 23.16 13.49
N ASN A 260 -2.43 23.03 12.22
CA ASN A 260 -2.08 24.16 11.39
C ASN A 260 -3.35 24.89 10.94
N ALA A 261 -3.72 25.98 11.63
CA ALA A 261 -4.92 26.75 11.33
C ALA A 261 -4.85 27.56 10.00
N ASP A 262 -3.65 27.71 9.42
CA ASP A 262 -3.47 28.50 8.19
C ASP A 262 -3.98 27.76 6.93
N HIS A 263 -4.15 26.44 7.01
CA HIS A 263 -4.62 25.65 5.88
C HIS A 263 -6.16 25.57 5.82
N PRO A 264 -6.80 25.77 4.65
CA PRO A 264 -8.27 25.77 4.55
C PRO A 264 -8.96 24.49 5.04
N LEU A 265 -8.29 23.33 4.95
CA LEU A 265 -8.80 22.04 5.43
C LEU A 265 -8.95 21.93 6.95
N THR A 266 -8.26 22.78 7.70
CA THR A 266 -8.13 22.68 9.16
C THR A 266 -8.58 23.93 9.88
N ARG A 267 -9.07 24.94 9.14
CA ARG A 267 -9.46 26.26 9.68
C ARG A 267 -10.59 26.20 10.72
N ASP A 268 -11.46 25.19 10.61
CA ASP A 268 -12.66 25.03 11.43
C ASP A 268 -12.43 24.03 12.59
N LEU A 269 -11.21 23.50 12.72
CA LEU A 269 -10.79 22.63 13.83
C LEU A 269 -10.27 23.45 15.02
N PRO A 270 -10.26 22.88 16.25
CA PRO A 270 -9.55 23.50 17.37
C PRO A 270 -8.05 23.63 17.07
N SER A 271 -7.35 24.48 17.83
CA SER A 271 -5.88 24.65 17.71
C SER A 271 -5.12 23.36 17.98
N ASP A 272 -5.68 22.51 18.84
CA ASP A 272 -5.13 21.22 19.24
C ASP A 272 -6.23 20.36 19.85
N TRP A 273 -6.00 19.05 19.89
CA TRP A 273 -6.76 18.12 20.72
C TRP A 273 -5.87 16.95 21.18
N THR A 274 -6.28 16.25 22.24
CA THR A 274 -5.63 15.01 22.68
C THR A 274 -6.47 13.82 22.27
N MET A 275 -5.85 12.81 21.69
CA MET A 275 -6.47 11.51 21.48
C MET A 275 -5.46 10.39 21.68
N LYS A 276 -5.95 9.15 21.72
CA LYS A 276 -5.13 7.95 21.87
C LYS A 276 -5.06 7.19 20.54
N ASP A 277 -3.85 6.88 20.09
CA ASP A 277 -3.61 6.01 18.93
C ASP A 277 -2.17 5.47 18.96
N GLU A 278 -1.76 4.81 17.88
CA GLU A 278 -0.37 4.49 17.55
C GLU A 278 0.28 5.62 16.72
N TRP A 279 1.43 6.12 17.18
CA TRP A 279 2.07 7.29 16.60
C TRP A 279 3.25 6.93 15.70
N TYR A 280 3.09 7.07 14.38
CA TYR A 280 4.17 6.82 13.43
C TYR A 280 5.19 7.94 13.42
N SER A 281 6.46 7.53 13.42
CA SER A 281 7.58 8.40 13.09
C SER A 281 8.15 8.02 11.73
N PHE A 282 8.71 9.00 11.04
CA PHE A 282 9.25 8.84 9.70
C PHE A 282 10.75 9.16 9.68
N SER A 283 11.47 8.49 8.78
CA SER A 283 12.90 8.72 8.54
C SER A 283 13.15 9.92 7.62
N THR A 284 12.13 10.36 6.90
CA THR A 284 12.09 11.58 6.10
C THR A 284 10.88 12.41 6.49
N ASN A 285 10.98 13.74 6.35
CA ASN A 285 9.87 14.64 6.61
C ASN A 285 9.20 15.05 5.28
N PRO A 286 7.87 14.92 5.14
CA PRO A 286 7.13 15.24 3.91
C PRO A 286 7.25 16.71 3.47
N ARG A 287 7.62 17.64 4.35
CA ARG A 287 7.93 19.03 3.95
C ARG A 287 9.09 19.10 2.95
N ALA A 288 10.02 18.12 2.98
CA ALA A 288 11.14 18.07 2.04
C ALA A 288 10.71 17.89 0.57
N VAL A 289 9.50 17.38 0.33
CA VAL A 289 8.90 17.27 -1.01
C VAL A 289 7.84 18.35 -1.27
N GLY A 290 7.77 19.36 -0.41
CA GLY A 290 6.83 20.48 -0.52
C GLY A 290 5.41 20.17 -0.04
N ALA A 291 5.22 19.10 0.75
CA ALA A 291 3.91 18.81 1.34
C ALA A 291 3.50 19.86 2.38
N ASN A 292 2.20 20.14 2.46
CA ASN A 292 1.61 21.01 3.48
C ASN A 292 1.15 20.16 4.66
N VAL A 293 1.86 20.27 5.79
CA VAL A 293 1.49 19.58 7.03
C VAL A 293 0.31 20.30 7.68
N LEU A 294 -0.73 19.51 7.95
CA LEU A 294 -2.00 19.93 8.54
C LEU A 294 -2.04 19.66 10.04
N LEU A 295 -1.56 18.49 10.44
CA LEU A 295 -1.52 18.03 11.82
C LEU A 295 -0.10 17.61 12.18
N SER A 296 0.34 18.01 13.36
CA SER A 296 1.63 17.62 13.94
C SER A 296 1.43 16.98 15.32
N LEU A 297 2.36 16.13 15.73
CA LEU A 297 2.35 15.52 17.05
C LEU A 297 3.26 16.28 18.01
N ASP A 298 2.76 16.61 19.19
CA ASP A 298 3.58 17.18 20.26
C ASP A 298 4.36 16.07 20.98
N GLU A 299 5.66 15.97 20.66
CA GLU A 299 6.57 14.98 21.24
C GLU A 299 6.81 15.12 22.75
N SER A 300 6.36 16.21 23.38
CA SER A 300 6.40 16.36 24.85
C SER A 300 5.21 15.70 25.55
N SER A 301 4.17 15.30 24.80
CA SER A 301 2.92 14.75 25.34
C SER A 301 2.88 13.22 25.42
N TYR A 302 3.87 12.53 24.85
CA TYR A 302 3.95 11.06 24.82
C TYR A 302 5.41 10.56 24.86
N LEU A 303 5.60 9.24 24.84
CA LEU A 303 6.92 8.59 24.83
C LEU A 303 7.25 8.05 23.42
N PRO A 304 8.06 8.79 22.62
CA PRO A 304 8.48 8.39 21.27
C PRO A 304 9.64 7.38 21.29
N GLU A 305 9.44 6.20 21.87
CA GLU A 305 10.46 5.15 21.94
C GLU A 305 9.89 3.81 21.44
N GLY A 306 10.58 3.21 20.47
CA GLY A 306 10.15 1.95 19.85
C GLY A 306 11.33 1.08 19.46
N MET A 307 11.25 -0.22 19.79
CA MET A 307 12.31 -1.20 19.53
C MET A 307 13.71 -0.76 20.00
N GLY A 308 13.80 -0.04 21.11
CA GLY A 308 15.06 0.47 21.67
C GLY A 308 15.68 1.65 20.91
N ALA A 309 14.91 2.31 20.03
CA ALA A 309 15.34 3.50 19.31
C ALA A 309 14.52 4.73 19.73
N ASP A 310 15.17 5.91 19.72
CA ASP A 310 14.52 7.20 19.82
C ASP A 310 13.80 7.52 18.49
N LEU A 311 12.49 7.68 18.56
CA LEU A 311 11.64 7.93 17.41
C LEU A 311 11.41 9.41 17.12
N ARG A 312 11.83 10.33 18.00
CA ARG A 312 11.68 11.78 17.81
C ARG A 312 12.14 12.26 16.43
N MET A 313 11.36 13.16 15.87
CA MET A 313 11.53 13.90 14.64
C MET A 313 11.75 15.40 14.87
N GLY A 314 11.29 15.93 16.01
CA GLY A 314 11.24 17.37 16.29
C GLY A 314 10.07 18.04 15.58
N ASP A 315 10.15 18.20 14.26
CA ASP A 315 8.96 18.47 13.43
C ASP A 315 8.33 17.13 13.08
N HIS A 316 7.25 16.78 13.79
CA HIS A 316 6.59 15.47 13.73
C HIS A 316 5.24 15.57 13.01
N PRO A 317 5.20 15.46 11.67
CA PRO A 317 3.95 15.51 10.91
C PRO A 317 3.13 14.23 11.07
N LEU A 318 1.81 14.39 11.26
CA LEU A 318 0.83 13.31 11.31
C LEU A 318 -0.06 13.25 10.09
N ALA A 319 -0.54 14.39 9.58
CA ALA A 319 -1.35 14.44 8.38
C ALA A 319 -0.95 15.61 7.50
N TRP A 320 -0.92 15.39 6.19
CA TRP A 320 -0.46 16.38 5.22
C TRP A 320 -1.10 16.20 3.86
N THR A 321 -1.07 17.28 3.08
CA THR A 321 -1.40 17.23 1.65
C THR A 321 -0.15 17.32 0.79
N ASN A 322 -0.22 16.75 -0.40
CA ASN A 322 0.81 16.83 -1.43
C ASN A 322 0.18 16.94 -2.82
N CYS A 323 0.94 17.40 -3.81
CA CYS A 323 0.51 17.47 -5.20
C CYS A 323 1.27 16.47 -6.07
N GLN A 324 0.54 15.73 -6.90
CA GLN A 324 1.12 14.84 -7.93
C GLN A 324 0.57 15.23 -9.31
N GLY A 325 1.33 16.04 -10.04
CA GLY A 325 0.83 16.70 -11.25
C GLY A 325 -0.35 17.61 -10.88
N LYS A 326 -1.53 17.35 -11.44
CA LYS A 326 -2.75 18.09 -11.07
C LYS A 326 -3.49 17.47 -9.87
N GLY A 327 -3.14 16.25 -9.49
CA GLY A 327 -3.83 15.45 -8.49
C GLY A 327 -3.54 15.91 -7.07
N ARG A 328 -4.55 15.81 -6.23
CA ARG A 328 -4.56 16.19 -4.82
C ARG A 328 -4.40 14.94 -3.97
N VAL A 329 -3.37 14.93 -3.14
CA VAL A 329 -3.00 13.78 -2.31
C VAL A 329 -3.12 14.19 -0.86
N PHE A 330 -3.84 13.41 -0.06
CA PHE A 330 -3.86 13.51 1.38
C PHE A 330 -3.36 12.20 2.00
N TYR A 331 -2.53 12.32 3.03
CA TYR A 331 -2.14 11.21 3.87
C TYR A 331 -2.33 11.57 5.35
N SER A 332 -2.79 10.59 6.14
CA SER A 332 -2.82 10.66 7.59
C SER A 332 -2.19 9.42 8.20
N ALA A 333 -1.27 9.60 9.15
CA ALA A 333 -0.68 8.53 9.95
C ALA A 333 -1.58 8.01 11.07
N ILE A 334 -2.69 8.70 11.34
CA ILE A 334 -3.66 8.39 12.39
C ILE A 334 -4.58 7.25 11.91
N GLY A 335 -4.86 6.23 12.72
CA GLY A 335 -5.81 5.18 12.33
C GLY A 335 -5.57 3.75 12.80
N HIS A 336 -4.78 3.46 13.84
CA HIS A 336 -4.64 2.07 14.32
C HIS A 336 -5.85 1.65 15.13
N LEU A 337 -6.24 2.45 16.12
CA LEU A 337 -7.34 2.09 16.99
C LEU A 337 -8.69 2.25 16.28
N PRO A 338 -9.64 1.30 16.40
CA PRO A 338 -10.99 1.46 15.87
C PRO A 338 -11.67 2.75 16.32
N GLU A 339 -11.44 3.16 17.57
CA GLU A 339 -12.03 4.35 18.19
C GLU A 339 -11.64 5.65 17.46
N THR A 340 -10.46 5.67 16.83
CA THR A 340 -9.97 6.80 16.03
C THR A 340 -10.96 7.21 14.95
N TYR A 341 -11.62 6.25 14.31
CA TYR A 341 -12.58 6.52 13.23
C TYR A 341 -13.96 7.01 13.72
N SER A 342 -14.12 7.17 15.04
CA SER A 342 -15.27 7.80 15.68
C SER A 342 -14.91 9.09 16.44
N GLU A 343 -13.63 9.47 16.44
CA GLU A 343 -13.18 10.72 17.07
C GLU A 343 -13.65 11.92 16.23
N PRO A 344 -14.45 12.85 16.79
CA PRO A 344 -15.12 13.89 16.00
C PRO A 344 -14.19 14.82 15.19
N HIS A 345 -13.04 15.22 15.74
CA HIS A 345 -12.10 16.10 15.04
C HIS A 345 -11.43 15.37 13.88
N TYR A 346 -11.01 14.12 14.08
CA TYR A 346 -10.41 13.32 13.03
C TYR A 346 -11.40 12.94 11.94
N VAL A 347 -12.65 12.62 12.29
CA VAL A 347 -13.72 12.41 11.30
C VAL A 347 -13.92 13.65 10.43
N THR A 348 -13.87 14.84 11.03
CA THR A 348 -13.96 16.11 10.28
C THR A 348 -12.78 16.26 9.31
N VAL A 349 -11.55 16.00 9.78
CA VAL A 349 -10.33 15.99 8.94
C VAL A 349 -10.50 15.06 7.73
N LEU A 350 -10.96 13.82 7.95
CA LEU A 350 -11.13 12.84 6.88
C LEU A 350 -12.18 13.28 5.85
N GLU A 351 -13.31 13.80 6.29
CA GLU A 351 -14.34 14.30 5.38
C GLU A 351 -13.85 15.45 4.52
N ASP A 352 -13.22 16.45 5.14
CA ASP A 352 -12.71 17.62 4.44
C ASP A 352 -11.57 17.26 3.49
N ALA A 353 -10.68 16.37 3.91
CA ALA A 353 -9.63 15.82 3.06
C ALA A 353 -10.20 15.08 1.83
N ILE A 354 -11.26 14.28 2.00
CA ILE A 354 -11.94 13.60 0.88
C ILE A 354 -12.59 14.60 -0.06
N ARG A 355 -13.32 15.59 0.47
CA ARG A 355 -13.94 16.66 -0.36
C ARG A 355 -12.88 17.40 -1.16
N TRP A 356 -11.77 17.77 -0.52
CA TRP A 356 -10.67 18.48 -1.16
C TRP A 356 -9.97 17.60 -2.19
N ALA A 357 -9.62 16.36 -1.86
CA ALA A 357 -8.91 15.47 -2.77
C ALA A 357 -9.75 15.15 -4.02
N ALA A 358 -11.06 15.00 -3.85
CA ALA A 358 -11.98 14.69 -4.94
C ALA A 358 -12.43 15.91 -5.77
N ASP A 359 -12.01 17.14 -5.44
CA ASP A 359 -12.24 18.31 -6.30
C ASP A 359 -11.33 18.27 -7.53
N THR A 360 -11.81 17.58 -8.57
CA THR A 360 -11.12 17.43 -9.86
C THR A 360 -11.20 18.66 -10.75
N ASN A 361 -11.99 19.69 -10.39
CA ASN A 361 -12.10 20.93 -11.17
C ASN A 361 -10.97 21.90 -10.87
N THR A 362 -10.39 21.81 -9.68
CA THR A 362 -9.33 22.71 -9.24
C THR A 362 -8.01 21.93 -9.25
N PRO A 363 -7.00 22.32 -10.05
CA PRO A 363 -5.68 21.70 -9.97
C PRO A 363 -5.06 21.84 -8.57
N CYS A 364 -4.29 20.84 -8.14
CA CYS A 364 -3.53 20.93 -6.90
C CYS A 364 -2.53 22.10 -6.95
N SER A 365 -2.40 22.81 -5.83
CA SER A 365 -1.40 23.85 -5.59
C SER A 365 -0.94 23.73 -4.15
N ASN A 366 0.39 23.70 -3.94
CA ASN A 366 0.98 23.74 -2.61
C ASN A 366 1.11 25.17 -2.10
#